data_AF-H2Y4P0-F1
#
_entry.id   AF-H2Y4P0-F1
#
_cell.length_a   1.000
_cell.length_b   1.000
_cell.length_c   1.000
_cell.angle_alpha   90.00
_cell.angle_beta   90.00
_cell.angle_gamma   90.00
#
_symmetry.space_group_name_H-M   'P 1'
#
loop_
_entity.id
_entity.type
_entity.pdbx_description
1 polymer ?
#
loop_
_entity_poly.entity_id
_entity_poly.type
_entity_poly.pdbx_seq_one_letter_code
_entity_poly.pdbx_strand_id
1 'polypeptide(L)'
;MHDACLTFKTLVNHHTCLTDNQTKCRNLVTFLQETIMFWYKILKDKLTRDLDTILKQINYPFLSNPGPTTLPQAPVTAEKSVPSPYTHPDPATHLAEIIKNLLILQLPNQLRVVLGGSDVNSSKDNADQFETTILLPFQLLLRPLKRRFRYHFTGTKQTNVIHKPEWYLTQILGWLSNHAGFLEHTIQPVLDENGHGHIDAVV
;
A
#
# COMPACT_ATOMS: atom_id res chain seq x y z
N MET A 1 -9.11 7.79 12.36
CA MET A 1 -8.91 7.50 10.92
C MET A 1 -9.62 6.21 10.54
N HIS A 2 -9.45 5.16 11.35
CA HIS A 2 -10.09 3.86 11.16
C HIS A 2 -11.61 3.90 10.89
N ASP A 3 -12.38 4.62 11.71
CA ASP A 3 -13.84 4.70 11.54
C ASP A 3 -14.28 5.26 10.19
N ALA A 4 -13.52 6.23 9.66
CA ALA A 4 -13.78 6.79 8.33
C ALA A 4 -13.56 5.74 7.23
N CYS A 5 -12.51 4.91 7.36
CA CYS A 5 -12.27 3.78 6.46
C CYS A 5 -13.35 2.71 6.57
N LEU A 6 -13.84 2.39 7.77
CA LEU A 6 -14.96 1.46 7.96
C LEU A 6 -16.25 1.99 7.33
N THR A 7 -16.54 3.28 7.51
CA THR A 7 -17.71 3.93 6.91
C THR A 7 -17.62 3.91 5.38
N PHE A 8 -16.43 4.19 4.83
CA PHE A 8 -16.15 4.04 3.41
C PHE A 8 -16.38 2.61 2.92
N LYS A 9 -15.92 1.59 3.65
CA LYS A 9 -16.15 0.18 3.30
C LYS A 9 -17.64 -0.15 3.26
N THR A 10 -18.40 0.34 4.24
CA THR A 10 -19.86 0.20 4.25
C THR A 10 -20.48 0.82 3.00
N LEU A 11 -20.09 2.05 2.64
CA LEU A 11 -20.55 2.72 1.43
C LEU A 11 -20.26 1.91 0.15
N VAL A 12 -19.06 1.36 0.04
CA VAL A 12 -18.67 0.47 -1.07
C VAL A 12 -19.53 -0.79 -1.10
N ASN A 13 -19.79 -1.43 0.04
CA ASN A 13 -20.65 -2.61 0.13
C ASN A 13 -22.08 -2.32 -0.34
N HIS A 14 -22.65 -1.16 0.02
CA HIS A 14 -23.97 -0.74 -0.46
C HIS A 14 -23.99 -0.57 -1.99
N HIS A 15 -22.97 0.09 -2.54
CA HIS A 15 -22.83 0.24 -3.98
C HIS A 15 -22.76 -1.13 -4.68
N THR A 16 -21.85 -2.02 -4.23
CA THR A 16 -21.70 -3.37 -4.80
C THR A 16 -23.00 -4.16 -4.75
N CYS A 17 -23.70 -4.15 -3.60
CA CYS A 17 -24.99 -4.82 -3.44
C CYS A 17 -26.03 -4.29 -4.45
N LEU A 18 -26.11 -2.98 -4.65
CA LEU A 18 -27.05 -2.39 -5.61
C LEU A 18 -26.71 -2.75 -7.06
N THR A 19 -25.42 -2.76 -7.41
CA THR A 19 -24.94 -3.13 -8.75
C THR A 19 -25.17 -4.61 -9.04
N ASP A 20 -24.82 -5.50 -8.11
CA ASP A 20 -24.96 -6.96 -8.27
C ASP A 20 -26.42 -7.39 -8.40
N ASN A 21 -27.33 -6.72 -7.68
CA ASN A 21 -28.77 -6.95 -7.78
C ASN A 21 -29.44 -6.26 -8.99
N GLN A 22 -28.65 -5.66 -9.90
CA GLN A 22 -29.14 -4.99 -11.12
C GLN A 22 -30.29 -4.00 -10.86
N THR A 23 -30.14 -3.15 -9.84
CA THR A 23 -31.19 -2.20 -9.50
C THR A 23 -31.53 -1.26 -10.66
N LYS A 24 -32.81 -0.88 -10.75
CA LYS A 24 -33.27 0.15 -11.70
C LYS A 24 -32.89 1.57 -11.25
N CYS A 25 -32.45 1.74 -10.00
CA CYS A 25 -32.11 3.04 -9.39
C CYS A 25 -30.74 3.59 -9.84
N ARG A 26 -30.60 3.88 -11.15
CA ARG A 26 -29.34 4.31 -11.75
C ARG A 26 -28.75 5.58 -11.12
N ASN A 27 -29.59 6.57 -10.83
CA ASN A 27 -29.14 7.84 -10.23
C ASN A 27 -28.51 7.64 -8.85
N LEU A 28 -29.07 6.72 -8.05
CA LEU A 28 -28.50 6.39 -6.73
C LEU A 28 -27.17 5.67 -6.88
N VAL A 29 -27.05 4.71 -7.80
CA VAL A 29 -25.79 4.00 -8.06
C VAL A 29 -24.71 4.98 -8.51
N THR A 30 -25.01 5.86 -9.46
CA THR A 30 -24.09 6.91 -9.93
C THR A 30 -23.67 7.83 -8.79
N PHE A 31 -24.62 8.33 -8.00
CA PHE A 31 -24.33 9.20 -6.85
C PHE A 31 -23.42 8.50 -5.83
N LEU A 32 -23.71 7.24 -5.50
CA LEU A 32 -22.88 6.44 -4.60
C LEU A 32 -21.48 6.25 -5.16
N GLN A 33 -21.35 5.94 -6.45
CA GLN A 33 -20.07 5.80 -7.12
C GLN A 33 -19.25 7.10 -7.03
N GLU A 34 -19.84 8.24 -7.39
CA GLU A 34 -19.18 9.56 -7.29
C GLU A 34 -18.75 9.87 -5.85
N THR A 35 -19.63 9.57 -4.88
CA THR A 35 -19.34 9.77 -3.46
C THR A 35 -18.19 8.88 -2.98
N ILE A 36 -18.17 7.61 -3.39
CA ILE A 36 -17.06 6.68 -3.11
C ILE A 36 -15.77 7.24 -3.69
N MET A 37 -15.78 7.68 -4.94
CA MET A 37 -14.58 8.16 -5.63
C MET A 37 -14.03 9.44 -4.99
N PHE A 38 -14.91 10.35 -4.58
CA PHE A 38 -14.56 11.54 -3.84
C PHE A 38 -13.87 11.21 -2.51
N TRP A 39 -14.48 10.36 -1.68
CA TRP A 39 -13.91 9.98 -0.39
C TRP A 39 -12.66 9.12 -0.52
N TYR A 40 -12.62 8.21 -1.50
CA TYR A 40 -11.44 7.41 -1.80
C TYR A 40 -10.22 8.29 -2.02
N LYS A 41 -10.35 9.34 -2.84
CA LYS A 41 -9.26 10.30 -3.09
C LYS A 41 -8.78 10.96 -1.81
N ILE A 42 -9.69 11.49 -1.00
CA ILE A 42 -9.35 12.20 0.25
C ILE A 42 -8.66 11.26 1.26
N LEU A 43 -9.25 10.08 1.49
CA LEU A 43 -8.72 9.12 2.46
C LEU A 43 -7.39 8.54 2.01
N LYS A 44 -7.25 8.21 0.71
CA LYS A 44 -6.01 7.72 0.12
C LYS A 44 -4.91 8.76 0.22
N ASP A 45 -5.19 10.01 -0.12
CA ASP A 45 -4.20 11.09 -0.06
C ASP A 45 -3.70 11.32 1.37
N LYS A 46 -4.61 11.26 2.35
CA LYS A 46 -4.26 11.37 3.77
C LYS A 46 -3.38 10.20 4.24
N LEU A 47 -3.84 8.97 4.04
CA LEU A 47 -3.09 7.76 4.42
C LEU A 47 -1.74 7.67 3.70
N THR A 48 -1.65 8.13 2.45
CA THR A 48 -0.39 8.19 1.71
C THR A 48 0.60 9.15 2.38
N ARG A 49 0.16 10.34 2.81
CA ARG A 49 1.02 11.29 3.52
C ARG A 49 1.48 10.74 4.89
N ASP A 50 0.57 10.08 5.60
CA ASP A 50 0.89 9.46 6.89
C ASP A 50 1.90 8.32 6.69
N LEU A 51 1.69 7.48 5.68
CA LEU A 51 2.63 6.43 5.28
C LEU A 51 4.00 7.00 4.92
N ASP A 52 4.06 8.01 4.04
CA ASP A 52 5.32 8.66 3.64
C ASP A 52 6.09 9.24 4.84
N THR A 53 5.37 9.73 5.85
CA THR A 53 5.96 10.26 7.08
C THR A 53 6.61 9.14 7.89
N ILE A 54 5.91 8.02 8.09
CA ILE A 54 6.44 6.88 8.83
C ILE A 54 7.57 6.18 8.05
N LEU A 55 7.43 6.02 6.73
CA LEU A 55 8.49 5.46 5.88
C LEU A 55 9.79 6.26 6.00
N LYS A 56 9.72 7.60 6.09
CA LYS A 56 10.90 8.43 6.34
C LYS A 56 11.49 8.21 7.73
N GLN A 57 10.65 8.08 8.77
CA GLN A 57 11.12 7.85 10.13
C GLN A 57 11.88 6.53 10.27
N ILE A 58 11.46 5.50 9.55
CA ILE A 58 12.13 4.19 9.56
C ILE A 58 13.27 4.06 8.53
N ASN A 59 13.61 5.16 7.83
CA ASN A 59 14.61 5.18 6.76
C ASN A 59 14.32 4.22 5.58
N TYR A 60 13.05 4.05 5.24
CA TYR A 60 12.63 3.29 4.06
C TYR A 60 12.84 4.13 2.78
N PRO A 61 13.32 3.55 1.67
CA PRO A 61 13.68 2.13 1.48
C PRO A 61 15.06 1.79 2.08
N PHE A 62 15.20 0.57 2.58
CA PHE A 62 16.42 0.11 3.22
C PHE A 62 17.55 -0.09 2.20
N LEU A 63 18.63 0.69 2.35
CA LEU A 63 19.79 0.64 1.45
C LEU A 63 20.78 -0.47 1.82
N SER A 64 20.75 -0.91 3.07
CA SER A 64 21.52 -2.02 3.62
C SER A 64 20.58 -2.91 4.42
N ASN A 65 20.80 -4.22 4.44
CA ASN A 65 19.99 -5.15 5.22
C ASN A 65 20.10 -4.79 6.71
N PRO A 66 19.03 -4.36 7.39
CA PRO A 66 19.07 -4.08 8.83
C PRO A 66 19.17 -5.35 9.70
N GLY A 67 19.38 -6.53 9.08
CA GLY A 67 19.31 -7.83 9.73
C GLY A 67 17.85 -8.27 9.93
N PRO A 68 17.59 -9.40 10.61
CA PRO A 68 16.24 -9.89 10.93
C PRO A 68 15.51 -9.03 11.98
N THR A 69 15.89 -7.76 12.14
CA THR A 69 15.39 -6.89 13.20
C THR A 69 14.05 -6.32 12.77
N THR A 70 13.00 -6.68 13.49
CA THR A 70 11.75 -5.90 13.57
C THR A 70 12.06 -4.41 13.69
N LEU A 71 11.19 -3.53 13.19
CA LEU A 71 11.21 -2.12 13.60
C LEU A 71 11.40 -2.08 15.12
N PRO A 72 12.34 -1.28 15.67
CA PRO A 72 12.67 -1.34 17.08
C PRO A 72 11.42 -1.08 17.92
N GLN A 73 10.84 -2.15 18.46
CA GLN A 73 9.85 -2.05 19.51
C GLN A 73 10.54 -1.42 20.71
N ALA A 74 9.88 -0.44 21.33
CA ALA A 74 10.34 0.13 22.58
C ALA A 74 10.69 -1.01 23.57
N PRO A 75 11.80 -0.90 24.33
CA PRO A 75 12.24 -1.95 25.22
C PRO A 75 11.09 -2.35 26.16
N VAL A 76 10.71 -3.62 26.10
CA VAL A 76 9.85 -4.30 27.09
C VAL A 76 10.65 -4.46 28.39
N THR A 77 10.93 -3.33 29.05
CA THR A 77 11.24 -3.36 30.47
C THR A 77 9.90 -3.48 31.18
N ALA A 78 9.60 -4.69 31.65
CA ALA A 78 8.45 -4.97 32.48
C ALA A 78 8.61 -4.28 33.84
N GLU A 79 8.38 -2.97 33.89
CA GLU A 79 8.13 -2.24 35.12
C GLU A 79 6.84 -1.44 34.95
N LYS A 80 5.85 -1.80 35.76
CA LYS A 80 4.55 -1.15 35.90
C LYS A 80 4.74 0.37 36.04
N SER A 81 4.69 1.09 34.93
CA SER A 81 4.54 2.54 34.92
C SER A 81 3.28 2.87 34.12
N VAL A 82 2.44 3.68 34.76
CA VAL A 82 1.13 4.13 34.29
C VAL A 82 1.26 4.69 32.87
N PRO A 83 0.39 4.30 31.90
CA PRO A 83 0.46 4.84 30.55
C PRO A 83 0.26 6.36 30.57
N SER A 84 1.29 7.12 30.21
CA SER A 84 1.15 8.55 29.97
C SER A 84 0.28 8.77 28.73
N PRO A 85 -0.74 9.66 28.76
CA PRO A 85 -1.62 9.93 27.62
C PRO A 85 -0.92 10.62 26.43
N TYR A 86 0.40 10.84 26.49
CA TYR A 86 1.21 11.50 25.46
C TYR A 86 2.29 10.60 24.83
N THR A 87 2.26 9.29 25.07
CA THR A 87 3.19 8.38 24.39
C THR A 87 2.85 8.32 22.90
N HIS A 88 3.74 8.85 22.05
CA HIS A 88 3.63 8.65 20.60
C HIS A 88 3.55 7.15 20.32
N PRO A 89 2.60 6.69 19.48
CA PRO A 89 2.48 5.28 19.16
C PRO A 89 3.79 4.78 18.55
N ASP A 90 4.20 3.59 18.97
CA ASP A 90 5.35 2.88 18.42
C ASP A 90 5.29 2.88 16.88
N PRO A 91 6.38 3.22 16.15
CA PRO A 91 6.36 3.33 14.70
C PRO A 91 5.84 2.08 13.99
N ALA A 92 6.08 0.89 14.55
CA ALA A 92 5.56 -0.36 13.99
C ALA A 92 4.03 -0.47 14.13
N THR A 93 3.50 -0.09 15.30
CA THR A 93 2.05 -0.09 15.56
C THR A 93 1.33 0.93 14.68
N HIS A 94 1.89 2.13 14.53
CA HIS A 94 1.32 3.15 13.66
C HIS A 94 1.38 2.75 12.18
N LEU A 95 2.50 2.16 11.73
CA LEU A 95 2.60 1.59 10.39
C LEU A 95 1.54 0.52 10.15
N ALA A 96 1.39 -0.43 11.07
CA ALA A 96 0.39 -1.49 10.98
C ALA A 96 -1.04 -0.93 10.84
N GLU A 97 -1.38 0.10 11.63
CA GLU A 97 -2.68 0.78 11.53
C GLU A 97 -2.89 1.45 10.16
N ILE A 98 -1.86 2.11 9.61
CA ILE A 98 -1.92 2.71 8.28
C ILE A 98 -2.13 1.63 7.21
N ILE A 99 -1.35 0.55 7.25
CA ILE A 99 -1.45 -0.57 6.30
C ILE A 99 -2.85 -1.20 6.38
N LYS A 100 -3.36 -1.47 7.58
CA LYS A 100 -4.74 -1.94 7.79
C LYS A 100 -5.77 -1.02 7.14
N ASN A 101 -5.67 0.28 7.37
CA ASN A 101 -6.62 1.25 6.80
C ASN A 101 -6.51 1.34 5.27
N LEU A 102 -5.31 1.17 4.71
CA LEU A 102 -5.09 1.08 3.26
C LEU A 102 -5.67 -0.22 2.67
N LEU A 103 -5.61 -1.34 3.38
CA LEU A 103 -6.28 -2.59 2.98
C LEU A 103 -7.80 -2.41 2.96
N ILE A 104 -8.37 -1.74 3.96
CA ILE A 104 -9.82 -1.42 4.00
C ILE A 104 -10.22 -0.52 2.83
N LEU A 105 -9.35 0.40 2.42
CA LEU A 105 -9.57 1.31 1.30
C LEU A 105 -9.40 0.65 -0.08
N GLN A 106 -8.97 -0.61 -0.14
CA GLN A 106 -8.79 -1.35 -1.38
C GLN A 106 -10.12 -1.48 -2.15
N LEU A 107 -10.22 -0.82 -3.31
CA LEU A 107 -11.45 -0.78 -4.10
C LEU A 107 -11.75 -2.13 -4.77
N PRO A 108 -13.02 -2.52 -4.97
CA PRO A 108 -13.40 -3.61 -5.87
C PRO A 108 -12.97 -3.37 -7.32
N ASN A 109 -12.79 -4.45 -8.09
CA ASN A 109 -12.32 -4.37 -9.47
C ASN A 109 -13.21 -3.48 -10.36
N GLN A 110 -14.54 -3.53 -10.19
CA GLN A 110 -15.45 -2.71 -11.01
C GLN A 110 -15.20 -1.21 -10.81
N LEU A 111 -14.96 -0.79 -9.57
CA LEU A 111 -14.69 0.61 -9.22
C LEU A 111 -13.27 1.05 -9.61
N ARG A 112 -12.30 0.12 -9.69
CA ARG A 112 -10.95 0.43 -10.20
C ARG A 112 -10.95 0.79 -11.67
N VAL A 113 -11.80 0.15 -12.48
CA VAL A 113 -11.94 0.46 -13.92
C VAL A 113 -12.41 1.91 -14.12
N VAL A 114 -13.29 2.40 -13.25
CA VAL A 114 -13.77 3.79 -13.28
C VAL A 114 -12.64 4.79 -12.98
N LEU A 115 -11.76 4.49 -12.02
CA LEU A 115 -10.56 5.31 -11.73
C LEU A 115 -9.55 5.30 -12.86
N GLY A 116 -9.38 4.14 -13.51
CA GLY A 116 -8.40 3.94 -14.56
C GLY A 116 -8.77 4.58 -15.89
N GLY A 117 -9.98 5.14 -16.03
CA GLY A 117 -10.46 5.73 -17.28
C GLY A 117 -10.37 4.73 -18.43
N SER A 118 -11.28 3.76 -18.50
CA SER A 118 -11.39 2.90 -19.67
C SER A 118 -12.51 3.39 -20.58
N ASP A 119 -12.12 4.15 -21.60
CA ASP A 119 -12.66 3.91 -22.93
C ASP A 119 -12.31 2.46 -23.30
N VAL A 120 -13.31 1.67 -23.66
CA VAL A 120 -13.19 0.22 -23.91
C VAL A 120 -12.30 -0.12 -25.14
N ASN A 121 -11.79 0.90 -25.85
CA ASN A 121 -11.08 0.76 -27.13
C ASN A 121 -9.59 1.12 -27.12
N SER A 122 -8.99 1.49 -25.98
CA SER A 122 -7.54 1.71 -25.90
C SER A 122 -6.84 0.45 -25.42
N SER A 123 -5.99 -0.12 -26.29
CA SER A 123 -5.06 -1.21 -25.99
C SER A 123 -4.10 -0.79 -24.87
N LYS A 124 -4.52 -0.93 -23.61
CA LYS A 124 -3.69 -0.59 -22.45
C LYS A 124 -2.60 -1.63 -22.28
N ASP A 125 -1.37 -1.15 -22.08
CA ASP A 125 -0.19 -1.95 -21.78
C ASP A 125 -0.44 -2.91 -20.60
N ASN A 126 0.12 -4.13 -20.67
CA ASN A 126 0.05 -5.14 -19.59
C ASN A 126 0.43 -4.62 -18.20
N ALA A 127 1.24 -3.54 -18.13
CA ALA A 127 1.68 -2.93 -16.89
C ALA A 127 0.53 -2.29 -16.08
N ASP A 128 -0.47 -1.72 -16.74
CA ASP A 128 -1.59 -1.01 -16.09
C ASP A 128 -2.58 -2.02 -15.48
N GLN A 129 -2.78 -3.17 -16.15
CA GLN A 129 -3.54 -4.30 -15.59
C GLN A 129 -2.85 -4.89 -14.35
N PHE A 130 -1.53 -5.03 -14.37
CA PHE A 130 -0.79 -5.59 -13.23
C PHE A 130 -0.90 -4.70 -11.97
N GLU A 131 -0.81 -3.36 -12.11
CA GLU A 131 -1.03 -2.46 -10.97
C GLU A 131 -2.43 -2.60 -10.38
N THR A 132 -3.45 -2.88 -11.19
CA THR A 132 -4.80 -3.12 -10.69
C THR A 132 -4.97 -4.44 -9.95
N THR A 133 -3.99 -5.35 -9.93
CA THR A 133 -4.07 -6.60 -9.14
C THR A 133 -3.39 -6.46 -7.77
N ILE A 134 -2.38 -5.60 -7.67
CA ILE A 134 -1.59 -5.40 -6.45
C ILE A 134 -2.43 -4.72 -5.34
N LEU A 135 -2.24 -5.13 -4.09
CA LEU A 135 -2.88 -4.46 -2.94
C LEU A 135 -2.40 -2.99 -2.82
N LEU A 136 -3.31 -2.06 -2.49
CA LEU A 136 -2.98 -0.64 -2.35
C LEU A 136 -1.76 -0.37 -1.44
N PRO A 137 -1.59 -1.01 -0.26
CA PRO A 137 -0.39 -0.80 0.55
C PRO A 137 0.90 -1.11 -0.20
N PHE A 138 0.95 -2.21 -0.96
CA PHE A 138 2.12 -2.59 -1.75
C PHE A 138 2.38 -1.64 -2.92
N GLN A 139 1.33 -1.16 -3.59
CA GLN A 139 1.48 -0.12 -4.62
C GLN A 139 2.19 1.12 -4.08
N LEU A 140 1.86 1.51 -2.83
CA LEU A 140 2.47 2.66 -2.17
C LEU A 140 3.90 2.38 -1.68
N LEU A 141 4.13 1.23 -1.04
CA LEU A 141 5.47 0.81 -0.57
C LEU A 141 6.47 0.69 -1.72
N LEU A 142 6.03 0.29 -2.92
CA LEU A 142 6.89 0.21 -4.10
C LEU A 142 7.27 1.57 -4.70
N ARG A 143 6.56 2.67 -4.39
CA ARG A 143 6.82 4.01 -4.99
C ARG A 143 8.26 4.50 -4.82
N PRO A 144 8.86 4.51 -3.62
CA PRO A 144 10.25 4.95 -3.45
C PRO A 144 11.25 4.04 -4.17
N LEU A 145 11.00 2.72 -4.23
CA LEU A 145 11.84 1.78 -4.98
C LEU A 145 11.74 2.02 -6.49
N LYS A 146 10.54 2.22 -7.03
CA LYS A 146 10.32 2.61 -8.44
C LYS A 146 11.01 3.93 -8.77
N ARG A 147 10.93 4.93 -7.89
CA ARG A 147 11.62 6.22 -8.06
C ARG A 147 13.14 6.04 -8.10
N ARG A 148 13.68 5.26 -7.18
CA ARG A 148 15.12 4.93 -7.12
C ARG A 148 15.56 4.19 -8.37
N PHE A 149 14.81 3.18 -8.78
CA PHE A 149 15.06 2.43 -10.02
C PHE A 149 15.13 3.36 -11.22
N ARG A 150 14.11 4.21 -11.41
CA ARG A 150 14.10 5.18 -12.52
C ARG A 150 15.29 6.13 -12.45
N TYR A 151 15.65 6.63 -11.28
CA TYR A 151 16.79 7.53 -11.13
C TYR A 151 18.12 6.90 -11.57
N HIS A 152 18.37 5.62 -11.28
CA HIS A 152 19.64 4.95 -11.59
C HIS A 152 19.65 4.27 -12.96
N PHE A 153 18.54 3.69 -13.39
CA PHE A 153 18.48 2.78 -14.52
C PHE A 153 17.69 3.33 -15.71
N THR A 154 17.36 4.63 -15.69
CA THR A 154 16.80 5.31 -16.86
C THR A 154 17.62 6.55 -17.20
N GLY A 155 17.63 6.92 -18.48
CA GLY A 155 18.38 8.07 -18.97
C GLY A 155 19.87 7.82 -19.17
N THR A 156 20.69 8.85 -18.97
CA THR A 156 22.12 8.89 -19.35
C THR A 156 23.09 8.55 -18.21
N LYS A 157 22.60 7.95 -17.11
CA LYS A 157 23.44 7.60 -15.97
C LYS A 157 24.41 6.47 -16.34
N GLN A 158 25.61 6.51 -15.75
CA GLN A 158 26.61 5.45 -15.90
C GLN A 158 26.14 4.07 -15.44
N THR A 159 25.06 3.98 -14.66
CA THR A 159 24.45 2.73 -14.20
C THR A 159 23.46 2.14 -15.21
N ASN A 160 23.06 2.87 -16.25
CA ASN A 160 22.18 2.40 -17.32
C ASN A 160 23.01 1.94 -18.53
N VAL A 161 23.67 0.79 -18.40
CA VAL A 161 24.62 0.27 -19.40
C VAL A 161 24.02 -0.96 -20.07
N ILE A 162 23.75 -0.87 -21.39
CA ILE A 162 23.17 -1.97 -22.17
C ILE A 162 24.04 -3.23 -22.18
N HIS A 163 25.36 -3.08 -22.05
CA HIS A 163 26.31 -4.18 -22.00
C HIS A 163 26.38 -4.88 -20.63
N LYS A 164 25.75 -4.33 -19.59
CA LYS A 164 25.71 -4.90 -18.25
C LYS A 164 24.28 -4.93 -17.68
N PRO A 165 23.35 -5.63 -18.34
CA PRO A 165 21.97 -5.73 -17.87
C PRO A 165 21.87 -6.35 -16.46
N GLU A 166 22.87 -7.12 -16.03
CA GLU A 166 22.91 -7.70 -14.68
C GLU A 166 22.95 -6.65 -13.56
N TRP A 167 23.34 -5.40 -13.83
CA TRP A 167 23.43 -4.35 -12.82
C TRP A 167 22.08 -3.97 -12.21
N TYR A 168 21.05 -3.81 -13.04
CA TYR A 168 19.73 -3.48 -12.52
C TYR A 168 19.16 -4.65 -11.71
N LEU A 169 19.38 -5.89 -12.16
CA LEU A 169 18.88 -7.09 -11.48
C LEU A 169 19.58 -7.28 -10.13
N THR A 170 20.90 -7.10 -10.08
CA THR A 170 21.67 -7.16 -8.83
C THR A 170 21.16 -6.15 -7.81
N GLN A 171 20.84 -4.92 -8.25
CA GLN A 171 20.28 -3.91 -7.35
C GLN A 171 18.86 -4.26 -6.89
N ILE A 172 17.99 -4.77 -7.77
CA ILE A 172 16.64 -5.20 -7.39
C ILE A 172 16.70 -6.35 -6.38
N LEU A 173 17.55 -7.35 -6.61
CA LEU A 173 17.74 -8.47 -5.68
C LEU A 173 18.30 -8.00 -4.33
N GLY A 174 19.23 -7.05 -4.34
CA GLY A 174 19.72 -6.43 -3.12
C GLY A 174 18.62 -5.70 -2.35
N TRP A 175 17.75 -4.95 -3.03
CA TRP A 175 16.60 -4.33 -2.39
C TRP A 175 15.63 -5.37 -1.85
N LEU A 176 15.30 -6.41 -2.60
CA LEU A 176 14.40 -7.47 -2.12
C LEU A 176 14.96 -8.11 -0.84
N SER A 177 16.23 -8.49 -0.83
CA SER A 177 16.89 -9.06 0.34
C SER A 177 16.89 -8.11 1.55
N ASN A 178 17.14 -6.81 1.33
CA ASN A 178 17.13 -5.81 2.41
C ASN A 178 15.73 -5.57 3.00
N HIS A 179 14.65 -5.87 2.27
CA HIS A 179 13.27 -5.63 2.71
C HIS A 179 12.56 -6.91 3.17
N ALA A 180 13.12 -8.10 2.90
CA ALA A 180 12.50 -9.39 3.23
C ALA A 180 12.10 -9.48 4.70
N GLY A 181 13.02 -9.20 5.64
CA GLY A 181 12.71 -9.26 7.07
C GLY A 181 11.61 -8.29 7.52
N PHE A 182 11.54 -7.09 6.93
CA PHE A 182 10.45 -6.15 7.18
C PHE A 182 9.11 -6.64 6.63
N LEU A 183 9.10 -7.18 5.41
CA LEU A 183 7.90 -7.73 4.80
C LEU A 183 7.39 -8.94 5.61
N GLU A 184 8.27 -9.84 6.02
CA GLU A 184 7.97 -11.04 6.79
C GLU A 184 7.46 -10.72 8.20
N HIS A 185 8.17 -9.88 8.95
CA HIS A 185 7.91 -9.72 10.39
C HIS A 185 7.03 -8.50 10.71
N THR A 186 6.83 -7.58 9.76
CA THR A 186 6.03 -6.36 9.98
C THR A 186 4.79 -6.32 9.09
N ILE A 187 4.89 -6.71 7.81
CA ILE A 187 3.76 -6.60 6.88
C ILE A 187 2.90 -7.87 6.86
N GLN A 188 3.50 -9.07 6.84
CA GLN A 188 2.76 -10.33 6.80
C GLN A 188 1.76 -10.48 7.96
N PRO A 189 2.12 -10.20 9.24
CA PRO A 189 1.16 -10.32 10.34
C PRO A 189 -0.08 -9.41 10.15
N VAL A 190 0.12 -8.22 9.59
CA VAL A 190 -0.97 -7.29 9.30
C VAL A 190 -1.87 -7.82 8.17
N LEU A 191 -1.31 -8.50 7.18
CA LEU A 191 -2.12 -9.17 6.15
C LEU A 191 -2.95 -10.31 6.73
N ASP A 192 -2.33 -11.15 7.56
CA ASP A 192 -2.95 -12.32 8.18
C ASP A 192 -4.17 -11.91 9.02
N GLU A 193 -4.00 -10.90 9.88
CA GLU A 193 -5.07 -10.36 10.74
C GLU A 193 -6.22 -9.69 9.97
N ASN A 194 -5.98 -9.27 8.72
CA ASN A 194 -6.96 -8.53 7.92
C ASN A 194 -7.51 -9.34 6.73
N GLY A 195 -7.42 -10.67 6.78
CA GLY A 195 -8.05 -11.58 5.80
C GLY A 195 -7.26 -11.73 4.50
N HIS A 196 -5.99 -11.34 4.49
CA HIS A 196 -5.09 -11.40 3.34
C HIS A 196 -3.95 -12.41 3.52
N GLY A 197 -4.00 -13.31 4.52
CA GLY A 197 -2.92 -14.27 4.77
C GLY A 197 -2.67 -15.34 3.69
N HIS A 198 -3.51 -15.40 2.65
CA HIS A 198 -3.22 -16.17 1.44
C HIS A 198 -2.20 -15.49 0.52
N ILE A 199 -1.87 -14.22 0.79
CA ILE A 199 -0.90 -13.42 0.05
C ILE A 199 0.39 -13.40 0.87
N ASP A 200 1.46 -13.89 0.25
CA ASP A 200 2.81 -13.81 0.80
C ASP A 200 3.42 -12.44 0.49
N ALA A 201 3.89 -11.74 1.52
CA ALA A 201 4.53 -10.44 1.41
C ALA A 201 6.00 -10.51 0.93
N VAL A 202 6.68 -11.65 1.13
CA VAL A 202 8.12 -11.83 0.83
C VAL A 202 8.34 -12.60 -0.47
N VAL A 203 7.43 -13.53 -0.76
CA VAL A 203 7.55 -14.63 -1.75
C VAL A 203 8.54 -15.71 -1.33
#